data_AF-A0A2V6WHH7-F1
#
_entry.id   AF-A0A2V6WHH7-F1
#
_cell.length_a   1.000
_cell.length_b   1.000
_cell.length_c   1.000
_cell.angle_alpha   90.00
_cell.angle_beta   90.00
_cell.angle_gamma   90.00
#
_symmetry.space_group_name_H-M   'P 1'
#
loop_
_entity.id
_entity.type
_entity.pdbx_description
1 polymer ?
#
loop_
_entity_poly.entity_id
_entity_poly.type
_entity_poly.pdbx_seq_one_letter_code
_entity_poly.pdbx_strand_id
1 'polypeptide(L)'
;MGARQREISVSEFFTKNRHLLGFDNPRKALLTCVKEAVDNALDACEEAGILPDVVIKVEVAANGEAAPPASQATRFRITVTDNGPGIVRQQIPPIFAKLLYGSKFHRLRQSRGQQGIGISAAGMYGQLTTGKPVVIVSRTSPRAPAHYFEVQIDTKKNEPRILEKKQIAWEAPRGTQVTLEVEGRYQKGRASVDEYVEQTIIANPHVKLTYLTPEGESKAYRRTFEQLPASPREIKPHPYGIELGMLLRMLQDTTHHTLSGFLSADFSRVSPNVADGICKSAGLSPRARPRDVHGQAAESLYKAIQATKIMAPPTNCLSPIGEPAILSGLYQQIKGEF
;
A
#
# COMPACT_ATOMS: atom_id res chain seq x y z
N MET A 1 33.32 6.50 -22.30
CA MET A 1 32.39 5.70 -21.45
C MET A 1 31.02 6.37 -21.21
N GLY A 2 30.83 7.69 -21.38
CA GLY A 2 29.52 8.35 -21.21
C GLY A 2 28.45 8.06 -22.28
N ALA A 3 28.85 7.65 -23.50
CA ALA A 3 27.92 7.47 -24.63
C ALA A 3 27.02 6.20 -24.57
N ARG A 4 27.14 5.37 -23.52
CA ARG A 4 26.30 4.17 -23.30
C ARG A 4 25.37 4.29 -22.10
N GLN A 5 25.35 5.43 -21.42
CA GLN A 5 24.39 5.66 -20.34
C GLN A 5 23.01 5.88 -20.95
N ARG A 6 22.04 5.04 -20.56
CA ARG A 6 20.63 5.16 -20.94
C ARG A 6 19.80 5.16 -19.67
N GLU A 7 18.74 5.96 -19.64
CA GLU A 7 17.75 5.90 -18.57
C GLU A 7 17.12 4.50 -18.54
N ILE A 8 17.06 3.92 -17.35
CA ILE A 8 16.49 2.59 -17.14
C ILE A 8 14.97 2.75 -17.11
N SER A 9 14.29 2.12 -18.06
CA SER A 9 12.81 2.10 -18.07
C SER A 9 12.27 1.38 -16.83
N VAL A 10 11.05 1.71 -16.43
CA VAL A 10 10.40 1.04 -15.31
C VAL A 10 10.25 -0.46 -15.56
N SER A 11 9.98 -0.88 -16.80
CA SER A 11 9.98 -2.30 -17.16
C SER A 11 11.32 -2.98 -16.95
N GLU A 12 12.41 -2.31 -17.26
CA GLU A 12 13.76 -2.88 -17.12
C GLU A 12 14.14 -2.99 -15.64
N PHE A 13 13.81 -1.97 -14.84
CA PHE A 13 13.93 -2.05 -13.39
C PHE A 13 13.09 -3.21 -12.83
N PHE A 14 11.82 -3.32 -13.23
CA PHE A 14 10.92 -4.37 -12.74
C PHE A 14 11.43 -5.76 -13.13
N THR A 15 11.80 -5.97 -14.39
CA THR A 15 12.27 -7.27 -14.90
C THR A 15 13.55 -7.73 -14.21
N LYS A 16 14.50 -6.80 -13.97
CA LYS A 16 15.75 -7.11 -13.26
C LYS A 16 15.56 -7.30 -11.76
N ASN A 17 14.53 -6.67 -11.17
CA ASN A 17 14.30 -6.63 -9.72
C ASN A 17 12.99 -7.30 -9.26
N ARG A 18 12.44 -8.25 -10.04
CA ARG A 18 11.18 -8.95 -9.73
C ARG A 18 11.16 -9.53 -8.31
N HIS A 19 12.30 -10.02 -7.85
CA HIS A 19 12.47 -10.60 -6.53
C HIS A 19 12.30 -9.57 -5.39
N LEU A 20 12.73 -8.32 -5.59
CA LEU A 20 12.56 -7.23 -4.61
C LEU A 20 11.10 -6.84 -4.42
N LEU A 21 10.27 -7.09 -5.43
CA LEU A 21 8.85 -6.74 -5.44
C LEU A 21 7.94 -7.92 -5.08
N GLY A 22 8.49 -9.08 -4.71
CA GLY A 22 7.71 -10.25 -4.32
C GLY A 22 7.19 -11.11 -5.50
N PHE A 23 7.80 -10.97 -6.69
CA PHE A 23 7.46 -11.72 -7.91
C PHE A 23 8.60 -12.65 -8.37
N ASP A 24 9.34 -13.20 -7.41
CA ASP A 24 10.46 -14.13 -7.60
C ASP A 24 10.03 -15.46 -8.23
N ASN A 25 8.91 -16.03 -7.79
CA ASN A 25 8.40 -17.31 -8.29
C ASN A 25 6.87 -17.27 -8.53
N PRO A 26 6.32 -18.12 -9.42
CA PRO A 26 4.90 -18.07 -9.80
C PRO A 26 3.92 -18.28 -8.63
N ARG A 27 4.33 -19.02 -7.60
CA ARG A 27 3.48 -19.26 -6.42
C ARG A 27 3.37 -17.98 -5.58
N LYS A 28 4.52 -17.37 -5.26
CA LYS A 28 4.56 -16.11 -4.50
C LYS A 28 3.94 -14.98 -5.30
N ALA A 29 4.13 -14.93 -6.62
CA ALA A 29 3.53 -13.91 -7.48
C ALA A 29 1.99 -13.89 -7.40
N LEU A 30 1.35 -15.05 -7.45
CA LEU A 30 -0.09 -15.18 -7.29
C LEU A 30 -0.55 -14.67 -5.91
N LEU A 31 0.13 -15.11 -4.85
CA LEU A 31 -0.13 -14.66 -3.48
C LEU A 31 0.05 -13.14 -3.33
N THR A 32 1.16 -12.58 -3.83
CA THR A 32 1.46 -11.15 -3.80
C THR A 32 0.36 -10.35 -4.50
N CYS A 33 -0.12 -10.78 -5.67
CA CYS A 33 -1.20 -10.09 -6.37
C CYS A 33 -2.51 -10.07 -5.56
N VAL A 34 -2.89 -11.20 -4.96
CA VAL A 34 -4.08 -11.28 -4.09
C VAL A 34 -3.90 -10.36 -2.89
N LYS A 35 -2.75 -10.47 -2.20
CA LYS A 35 -2.43 -9.66 -1.02
C LYS A 35 -2.52 -8.17 -1.31
N GLU A 36 -1.87 -7.67 -2.37
CA GLU A 36 -1.87 -6.23 -2.67
C GLU A 36 -3.25 -5.70 -3.06
N ALA A 37 -4.10 -6.52 -3.67
CA ALA A 37 -5.48 -6.15 -3.98
C ALA A 37 -6.36 -6.13 -2.72
N VAL A 38 -6.23 -7.12 -1.85
CA VAL A 38 -6.97 -7.22 -0.58
C VAL A 38 -6.56 -6.12 0.40
N ASP A 39 -5.25 -5.88 0.57
CA ASP A 39 -4.74 -4.85 1.47
C ASP A 39 -5.25 -3.46 1.08
N ASN A 40 -5.34 -3.16 -0.22
CA ASN A 40 -5.91 -1.90 -0.71
C ASN A 40 -7.42 -1.81 -0.50
N ALA A 41 -8.16 -2.91 -0.68
CA ALA A 41 -9.59 -2.96 -0.38
C ALA A 41 -9.86 -2.68 1.11
N LEU A 42 -9.08 -3.30 2.00
CA LEU A 42 -9.21 -3.11 3.45
C LEU A 42 -8.84 -1.69 3.88
N ASP A 43 -7.70 -1.17 3.40
CA ASP A 43 -7.27 0.20 3.68
C ASP A 43 -8.33 1.22 3.20
N ALA A 44 -8.90 1.03 2.00
CA ALA A 44 -9.91 1.94 1.47
C ALA A 44 -11.20 1.95 2.31
N CYS A 45 -11.63 0.78 2.80
CA CYS A 45 -12.80 0.67 3.67
C CYS A 45 -12.56 1.32 5.03
N GLU A 46 -11.44 1.00 5.68
CA GLU A 46 -11.09 1.49 7.01
C GLU A 46 -10.88 3.01 7.03
N GLU A 47 -10.19 3.56 6.03
CA GLU A 47 -9.99 5.00 5.90
C GLU A 47 -11.31 5.77 5.69
N ALA A 48 -12.32 5.12 5.12
CA ALA A 48 -13.65 5.68 4.92
C ALA A 48 -14.62 5.41 6.09
N GLY A 49 -14.17 4.73 7.16
CA GLY A 49 -15.04 4.37 8.28
C GLY A 49 -16.09 3.31 7.92
N ILE A 50 -15.80 2.45 6.94
CA ILE A 50 -16.70 1.40 6.43
C ILE A 50 -16.22 0.04 6.92
N LEU A 51 -17.11 -0.76 7.52
CA LEU A 51 -16.82 -2.16 7.81
C LEU A 51 -16.61 -2.94 6.48
N PRO A 52 -15.44 -3.54 6.26
CA PRO A 52 -15.13 -4.17 4.99
C PRO A 52 -16.04 -5.38 4.70
N ASP A 53 -16.53 -5.45 3.47
CA ASP A 53 -17.11 -6.65 2.84
C ASP A 53 -16.32 -6.88 1.55
N VAL A 54 -15.50 -7.93 1.54
CA VAL A 54 -14.54 -8.20 0.46
C VAL A 54 -14.83 -9.54 -0.17
N VAL A 55 -14.89 -9.58 -1.50
CA VAL A 55 -14.99 -10.81 -2.28
C VAL A 55 -13.69 -11.02 -3.03
N ILE A 56 -13.05 -12.16 -2.79
CA ILE A 56 -11.85 -12.63 -3.51
C ILE A 56 -12.30 -13.78 -4.40
N LYS A 57 -12.04 -13.67 -5.70
CA LYS A 57 -12.30 -14.72 -6.66
C LYS A 57 -11.02 -15.00 -7.44
N VAL A 58 -10.54 -16.22 -7.38
CA VAL A 58 -9.39 -16.67 -8.17
C VAL A 58 -9.86 -17.76 -9.11
N GLU A 59 -9.71 -17.54 -10.41
CA GLU A 59 -10.16 -18.45 -11.46
C GLU A 59 -8.99 -18.86 -12.35
N VAL A 60 -9.05 -20.06 -12.93
CA VAL A 60 -8.12 -20.43 -13.99
C VAL A 60 -8.45 -19.60 -15.23
N ALA A 61 -7.46 -18.89 -15.77
CA ALA A 61 -7.61 -18.15 -17.01
C ALA A 61 -7.28 -19.06 -18.20
N ALA A 62 -8.21 -19.18 -19.14
CA ALA A 62 -8.02 -19.93 -20.38
C ALA A 62 -7.06 -19.19 -21.32
N ASN A 63 -6.15 -19.92 -21.98
CA ASN A 63 -5.23 -19.38 -22.97
C ASN A 63 -5.63 -19.81 -24.39
N GLY A 64 -6.90 -19.60 -24.76
CA GLY A 64 -7.45 -19.98 -26.08
C GLY A 64 -7.91 -21.44 -26.20
N GLU A 65 -7.63 -22.27 -25.20
CA GLU A 65 -8.12 -23.65 -25.06
C GLU A 65 -8.99 -23.81 -23.80
N ALA A 66 -9.58 -24.99 -23.60
CA ALA A 66 -10.32 -25.30 -22.37
C ALA A 66 -9.42 -25.09 -21.14
N ALA A 67 -9.97 -24.48 -20.08
CA ALA A 67 -9.22 -24.20 -18.86
C ALA A 67 -8.73 -25.53 -18.23
N PRO A 68 -7.41 -25.72 -18.02
CA PRO A 68 -6.91 -26.92 -17.37
C PRO A 68 -7.33 -26.96 -15.90
N PRO A 69 -7.23 -28.12 -15.24
CA PRO A 69 -7.40 -28.21 -13.79
C PRO A 69 -6.47 -27.22 -13.07
N ALA A 70 -6.92 -26.66 -11.95
CA ALA A 70 -6.18 -25.64 -11.19
C ALA A 70 -4.74 -26.04 -10.83
N SER A 71 -4.48 -27.34 -10.64
CA SER A 71 -3.15 -27.88 -10.32
C SER A 71 -2.15 -27.81 -11.48
N GLN A 72 -2.63 -27.74 -12.72
CA GLN A 72 -1.84 -27.67 -13.96
C GLN A 72 -1.91 -26.30 -14.63
N ALA A 73 -2.82 -25.43 -14.16
CA ALA A 73 -2.98 -24.09 -14.66
C ALA A 73 -1.73 -23.23 -14.38
N THR A 74 -1.35 -22.46 -15.40
CA THR A 74 -0.23 -21.50 -15.35
C THR A 74 -0.71 -20.05 -15.35
N ARG A 75 -2.01 -19.81 -15.58
CA ARG A 75 -2.62 -18.49 -15.63
C ARG A 75 -3.86 -18.42 -14.77
N PHE A 76 -3.97 -17.34 -14.02
CA PHE A 76 -5.06 -17.11 -13.09
C PHE A 76 -5.62 -15.71 -13.27
N ARG A 77 -6.95 -15.61 -13.18
CA ARG A 77 -7.68 -14.37 -13.08
C ARG A 77 -8.04 -14.13 -11.63
N ILE A 78 -7.49 -13.07 -11.05
CA ILE A 78 -7.76 -12.63 -9.68
C ILE A 78 -8.74 -11.49 -9.77
N THR A 79 -9.87 -11.58 -9.08
CA THR A 79 -10.84 -10.49 -8.93
C THR A 79 -11.05 -10.22 -7.45
N VAL A 80 -10.80 -8.98 -7.02
CA VAL A 80 -11.09 -8.52 -5.66
C VAL A 80 -12.12 -7.42 -5.74
N THR A 81 -13.22 -7.56 -4.99
CA THR A 81 -14.31 -6.58 -4.92
C THR A 81 -14.51 -6.13 -3.49
N ASP A 82 -14.62 -4.83 -3.26
CA ASP A 82 -14.88 -4.23 -1.95
C ASP A 82 -16.16 -3.39 -1.94
N ASN A 83 -16.66 -3.09 -0.74
CA ASN A 83 -17.79 -2.19 -0.49
C ASN A 83 -17.36 -0.79 -0.01
N GLY A 84 -16.11 -0.41 -0.29
CA GLY A 84 -15.47 0.81 0.16
C GLY A 84 -16.03 2.07 -0.49
N PRO A 85 -15.34 3.21 -0.39
CA PRO A 85 -15.82 4.49 -0.90
C PRO A 85 -15.84 4.58 -2.43
N GLY A 86 -15.29 3.60 -3.14
CA GLY A 86 -14.98 3.71 -4.56
C GLY A 86 -13.84 4.69 -4.84
N ILE A 87 -13.46 4.78 -6.11
CA ILE A 87 -12.36 5.62 -6.59
C ILE A 87 -12.94 6.63 -7.58
N VAL A 88 -12.62 7.91 -7.38
CA VAL A 88 -13.01 8.95 -8.32
C VAL A 88 -12.38 8.69 -9.69
N ARG A 89 -13.17 8.84 -10.75
CA ARG A 89 -12.84 8.47 -12.13
C ARG A 89 -11.43 8.87 -12.58
N GLN A 90 -10.99 10.08 -12.23
CA GLN A 90 -9.70 10.65 -12.65
C GLN A 90 -8.50 9.98 -11.97
N GLN A 91 -8.71 9.38 -10.79
CA GLN A 91 -7.68 8.76 -9.98
C GLN A 91 -7.50 7.27 -10.30
N ILE A 92 -8.46 6.64 -10.99
CA ILE A 92 -8.37 5.22 -11.36
C ILE A 92 -7.10 4.93 -12.17
N PRO A 93 -6.82 5.59 -13.32
CA PRO A 93 -5.65 5.24 -14.11
C PRO A 93 -4.31 5.41 -13.36
N PRO A 94 -4.03 6.51 -12.64
CA PRO A 94 -2.74 6.63 -11.96
C PRO A 94 -2.61 5.70 -10.74
N ILE A 95 -3.69 5.32 -10.05
CA ILE A 95 -3.61 4.36 -8.92
C ILE A 95 -3.17 2.96 -9.39
N PHE A 96 -3.65 2.50 -10.54
CA PHE A 96 -3.40 1.13 -11.02
C PHE A 96 -2.31 1.04 -12.09
N ALA A 97 -2.01 2.15 -12.77
CA ALA A 97 -1.11 2.18 -13.92
C ALA A 97 -0.05 3.29 -13.85
N LYS A 98 0.38 3.66 -12.64
CA LYS A 98 1.58 4.47 -12.40
C LYS A 98 2.32 3.92 -11.18
N LEU A 99 3.62 3.65 -11.31
CA LEU A 99 4.45 3.28 -10.17
C LEU A 99 4.77 4.51 -9.31
N LEU A 100 4.94 4.29 -8.01
CA LEU A 100 5.25 5.32 -7.01
C LEU A 100 4.17 6.42 -6.98
N TYR A 101 2.92 6.01 -7.18
CA TYR A 101 1.76 6.90 -7.12
C TYR A 101 0.87 6.51 -5.95
N GLY A 102 0.60 7.47 -5.06
CA GLY A 102 -0.33 7.27 -3.97
C GLY A 102 -0.15 8.29 -2.86
N SER A 103 -1.20 8.44 -2.06
CA SER A 103 -1.23 9.35 -0.90
C SER A 103 -0.41 8.82 0.29
N LYS A 104 -0.02 7.54 0.29
CA LYS A 104 0.64 6.86 1.42
C LYS A 104 2.13 7.23 1.56
N PHE A 105 2.79 7.68 0.49
CA PHE A 105 4.25 7.90 0.46
C PHE A 105 4.72 9.12 1.27
N HIS A 106 3.83 10.11 1.46
CA HIS A 106 4.17 11.37 2.11
C HIS A 106 3.73 11.44 3.58
N ARG A 107 2.99 10.44 4.06
CA ARG A 107 2.40 10.45 5.41
C ARG A 107 3.09 9.41 6.28
N LEU A 108 3.61 9.84 7.43
CA LEU A 108 4.10 8.92 8.45
C LEU A 108 2.93 8.48 9.33
N ARG A 109 2.22 7.44 8.88
CA ARG A 109 1.21 6.70 9.66
C ARG A 109 1.30 5.22 9.33
N GLN A 110 0.87 4.35 10.25
CA GLN A 110 0.75 2.92 9.94
C GLN A 110 -0.28 2.70 8.83
N SER A 111 0.07 1.89 7.84
CA SER A 111 -0.81 1.38 6.78
C SER A 111 -0.29 0.02 6.30
N ARG A 112 -1.13 -0.79 5.65
CA ARG A 112 -0.71 -2.11 5.14
C ARG A 112 0.37 -1.99 4.05
N GLY A 113 0.20 -1.02 3.15
CA GLY A 113 1.19 -0.67 2.12
C GLY A 113 1.99 0.60 2.47
N GLN A 114 3.30 0.60 2.19
CA GLN A 114 4.19 1.74 2.47
C GLN A 114 4.63 2.52 1.22
N GLN A 115 4.92 1.81 0.12
CA GLN A 115 5.66 2.38 -1.01
C GLN A 115 4.78 2.80 -2.21
N GLY A 116 3.44 2.69 -2.13
CA GLY A 116 2.58 3.08 -3.27
C GLY A 116 2.90 2.36 -4.59
N ILE A 117 3.51 1.17 -4.50
CA ILE A 117 3.88 0.33 -5.65
C ILE A 117 3.02 -0.93 -5.76
N GLY A 118 2.37 -1.36 -4.68
CA GLY A 118 1.82 -2.70 -4.53
C GLY A 118 0.93 -3.14 -5.68
N ILE A 119 -0.21 -2.47 -5.86
CA ILE A 119 -1.18 -2.85 -6.89
C ILE A 119 -0.72 -2.54 -8.30
N SER A 120 0.02 -1.44 -8.51
CA SER A 120 0.61 -1.11 -9.81
C SER A 120 1.68 -2.13 -10.22
N ALA A 121 2.41 -2.71 -9.25
CA ALA A 121 3.38 -3.78 -9.47
C ALA A 121 2.66 -5.10 -9.84
N ALA A 122 1.55 -5.43 -9.19
CA ALA A 122 0.70 -6.56 -9.58
C ALA A 122 0.11 -6.38 -10.99
N GLY A 123 -0.34 -5.16 -11.33
CA GLY A 123 -0.77 -4.80 -12.67
C GLY A 123 0.34 -4.93 -13.71
N MET A 124 1.55 -4.43 -13.41
CA MET A 124 2.73 -4.57 -14.27
C MET A 124 3.11 -6.04 -14.47
N TYR A 125 3.06 -6.85 -13.40
CA TYR A 125 3.32 -8.27 -13.48
C TYR A 125 2.35 -8.98 -14.41
N GLY A 126 1.04 -8.71 -14.28
CA GLY A 126 0.02 -9.22 -15.21
C GLY A 126 0.29 -8.79 -16.65
N GLN A 127 0.53 -7.49 -16.88
CA GLN A 127 0.84 -6.97 -18.21
C GLN A 127 2.08 -7.62 -18.84
N LEU A 128 3.16 -7.83 -18.07
CA LEU A 128 4.40 -8.42 -18.57
C LEU A 128 4.30 -9.94 -18.82
N THR A 129 3.42 -10.64 -18.10
CA THR A 129 3.29 -12.10 -18.20
C THR A 129 2.18 -12.54 -19.14
N THR A 130 1.03 -11.84 -19.15
CA THR A 130 -0.15 -12.22 -19.95
C THR A 130 -0.47 -11.22 -21.06
N GLY A 131 0.10 -10.01 -21.01
CA GLY A 131 -0.23 -8.93 -21.95
C GLY A 131 -1.60 -8.29 -21.72
N LYS A 132 -2.37 -8.76 -20.74
CA LYS A 132 -3.73 -8.25 -20.46
C LYS A 132 -3.69 -6.96 -19.64
N PRO A 133 -4.65 -6.05 -19.86
CA PRO A 133 -4.81 -4.87 -19.02
C PRO A 133 -5.34 -5.23 -17.63
N VAL A 134 -5.15 -4.32 -16.67
CA VAL A 134 -5.90 -4.34 -15.42
C VAL A 134 -7.31 -3.84 -15.71
N VAL A 135 -8.31 -4.58 -15.27
CA VAL A 135 -9.72 -4.20 -15.41
C VAL A 135 -10.23 -3.68 -14.08
N ILE A 136 -10.81 -2.48 -14.08
CA ILE A 136 -11.33 -1.84 -12.87
C ILE A 136 -12.78 -1.44 -13.09
N VAL A 137 -13.63 -1.79 -12.14
CA VAL A 137 -14.97 -1.22 -11.99
C VAL A 137 -15.02 -0.45 -10.68
N SER A 138 -15.48 0.79 -10.68
CA SER A 138 -15.64 1.53 -9.43
C SER A 138 -16.85 2.45 -9.44
N ARG A 139 -17.52 2.55 -8.28
CA ARG A 139 -18.66 3.45 -8.06
C ARG A 139 -18.51 4.13 -6.70
N THR A 140 -18.64 5.46 -6.68
CA THR A 140 -18.45 6.26 -5.45
C THR A 140 -19.71 6.42 -4.62
N SER A 141 -20.90 6.30 -5.23
CA SER A 141 -22.18 6.40 -4.53
C SER A 141 -23.31 5.75 -5.32
N PRO A 142 -24.46 5.44 -4.69
CA PRO A 142 -25.60 4.84 -5.37
C PRO A 142 -26.14 5.68 -6.54
N ARG A 143 -25.97 7.01 -6.44
CA ARG A 143 -26.43 8.00 -7.43
C ARG A 143 -25.42 8.28 -8.54
N ALA A 144 -24.18 7.84 -8.38
CA ALA A 144 -23.13 8.02 -9.38
C ALA A 144 -23.10 6.81 -10.34
N PRO A 145 -22.73 7.00 -11.62
CA PRO A 145 -22.53 5.88 -12.53
C PRO A 145 -21.32 5.04 -12.09
N ALA A 146 -21.38 3.72 -12.34
CA ALA A 146 -20.20 2.87 -12.21
C ALA A 146 -19.30 3.05 -13.43
N HIS A 147 -18.00 3.22 -13.19
CA HIS A 147 -17.02 3.40 -14.23
C HIS A 147 -16.21 2.14 -14.45
N TYR A 148 -16.12 1.70 -15.70
CA TYR A 148 -15.29 0.60 -16.16
C TYR A 148 -14.06 1.15 -16.87
N PHE A 149 -12.88 0.61 -16.54
CA PHE A 149 -11.60 0.95 -17.14
C PHE A 149 -10.78 -0.28 -17.44
N GLU A 150 -10.12 -0.27 -18.59
CA GLU A 150 -8.97 -1.13 -18.88
C GLU A 150 -7.71 -0.26 -18.95
N VAL A 151 -6.73 -0.54 -18.10
CA VAL A 151 -5.51 0.26 -18.00
C VAL A 151 -4.24 -0.60 -18.08
N GLN A 152 -3.21 -0.02 -18.66
CA GLN A 152 -1.85 -0.56 -18.75
C GLN A 152 -0.83 0.52 -18.40
N ILE A 153 0.37 0.11 -18.03
CA ILE A 153 1.49 1.03 -17.78
C ILE A 153 2.28 1.19 -19.07
N ASP A 154 2.50 2.43 -19.52
CA ASP A 154 3.59 2.73 -20.43
C ASP A 154 4.90 2.60 -19.65
N THR A 155 5.60 1.49 -19.88
CA THR A 155 6.78 1.14 -19.11
C THR A 155 8.00 2.02 -19.39
N LYS A 156 7.98 2.79 -20.49
CA LYS A 156 9.03 3.77 -20.81
C LYS A 156 8.80 5.06 -20.05
N LYS A 157 7.56 5.54 -20.01
CA LYS A 157 7.21 6.84 -19.41
C LYS A 157 6.73 6.78 -17.96
N ASN A 158 6.42 5.59 -17.44
CA ASN A 158 5.70 5.41 -16.18
C ASN A 158 4.37 6.21 -16.16
N GLU A 159 3.62 6.12 -17.24
CA GLU A 159 2.34 6.82 -17.40
C GLU A 159 1.21 5.82 -17.69
N PRO A 160 0.00 6.09 -17.18
CA PRO A 160 -1.14 5.22 -17.43
C PRO A 160 -1.61 5.33 -18.88
N ARG A 161 -1.73 4.19 -19.55
CA ARG A 161 -2.36 4.03 -20.86
C ARG A 161 -3.76 3.43 -20.67
N ILE A 162 -4.78 4.20 -21.03
CA ILE A 162 -6.18 3.76 -20.98
C ILE A 162 -6.52 3.09 -22.32
N LEU A 163 -6.92 1.81 -22.28
CA LEU A 163 -7.35 1.07 -23.46
C LEU A 163 -8.85 1.21 -23.69
N GLU A 164 -9.64 1.08 -22.62
CA GLU A 164 -11.08 1.25 -22.65
C GLU A 164 -11.56 2.06 -21.44
N LYS A 165 -12.58 2.90 -21.66
CA LYS A 165 -13.31 3.57 -20.60
C LYS A 165 -14.80 3.64 -20.96
N LYS A 166 -15.67 3.16 -20.08
CA LYS A 166 -17.14 3.23 -20.27
C LYS A 166 -17.87 3.32 -18.94
N GLN A 167 -19.15 3.61 -19.00
CA GLN A 167 -20.05 3.48 -17.85
C GLN A 167 -20.82 2.17 -17.99
N ILE A 168 -21.00 1.45 -16.88
CA ILE A 168 -21.71 0.18 -16.85
C ILE A 168 -22.77 0.18 -15.76
N ALA A 169 -23.78 -0.66 -15.90
CA ALA A 169 -24.66 -1.00 -14.80
C ALA A 169 -23.87 -1.87 -13.80
N TRP A 170 -24.00 -1.56 -12.51
CA TRP A 170 -23.37 -2.32 -11.44
C TRP A 170 -24.29 -2.32 -10.22
N GLU A 171 -24.52 -3.49 -9.63
CA GLU A 171 -25.49 -3.66 -8.55
C GLU A 171 -25.01 -3.03 -7.24
N ALA A 172 -23.73 -3.20 -6.90
CA ALA A 172 -23.17 -2.84 -5.60
C ALA A 172 -23.10 -1.32 -5.35
N PRO A 173 -23.86 -0.74 -4.40
CA PRO A 173 -24.14 0.71 -4.28
C PRO A 173 -22.92 1.62 -4.26
N ARG A 174 -21.77 1.10 -3.86
CA ARG A 174 -20.45 1.72 -3.89
C ARG A 174 -19.39 0.62 -3.83
N GLY A 175 -18.16 0.98 -4.16
CA GLY A 175 -17.01 0.11 -4.00
C GLY A 175 -16.11 0.07 -5.23
N THR A 176 -15.12 -0.81 -5.19
CA THR A 176 -14.21 -1.06 -6.31
C THR A 176 -14.08 -2.55 -6.54
N GLN A 177 -14.02 -2.95 -7.81
CA GLN A 177 -13.62 -4.26 -8.27
C GLN A 177 -12.36 -4.11 -9.11
N VAL A 178 -11.34 -4.89 -8.80
CA VAL A 178 -10.07 -4.95 -9.53
C VAL A 178 -9.88 -6.37 -10.03
N THR A 179 -9.66 -6.52 -11.33
CA THR A 179 -9.39 -7.80 -11.97
C THR A 179 -8.02 -7.78 -12.66
N LEU A 180 -7.20 -8.78 -12.33
CA LEU A 180 -5.84 -8.99 -12.83
C LEU A 180 -5.73 -10.39 -13.44
N GLU A 181 -5.12 -10.51 -14.61
CA GLU A 181 -4.77 -11.80 -15.20
C GLU A 181 -3.25 -11.96 -15.18
N VAL A 182 -2.76 -12.99 -14.47
CA VAL A 182 -1.34 -13.17 -14.16
C VAL A 182 -0.90 -14.60 -14.43
N GLU A 183 0.38 -14.78 -14.76
CA GLU A 183 0.98 -16.11 -14.69
C GLU A 183 1.29 -16.48 -13.23
N GLY A 184 0.97 -17.70 -12.83
CA GLY A 184 1.08 -18.11 -11.43
C GLY A 184 0.99 -19.60 -11.26
N ARG A 185 1.16 -20.07 -10.01
CA ARG A 185 0.89 -21.46 -9.65
C ARG A 185 0.07 -21.51 -8.38
N TYR A 186 -1.11 -22.14 -8.46
CA TYR A 186 -1.95 -22.38 -7.30
C TYR A 186 -1.52 -23.67 -6.58
N GLN A 187 -1.30 -23.58 -5.28
CA GLN A 187 -0.95 -24.72 -4.42
C GLN A 187 -1.43 -24.45 -3.01
N LYS A 188 -2.10 -25.43 -2.40
CA LYS A 188 -2.57 -25.39 -1.01
C LYS A 188 -1.41 -25.56 0.00
N GLY A 189 -1.66 -25.22 1.26
CA GLY A 189 -0.70 -25.38 2.36
C GLY A 189 0.12 -24.11 2.63
N ARG A 190 1.31 -24.26 3.23
CA ARG A 190 2.12 -23.13 3.70
C ARG A 190 2.53 -22.16 2.59
N ALA A 191 2.36 -20.85 2.80
CA ALA A 191 2.56 -19.78 1.82
C ALA A 191 1.62 -19.89 0.60
N SER A 192 0.37 -20.29 0.82
CA SER A 192 -0.69 -20.30 -0.20
C SER A 192 -1.61 -19.10 -0.08
N VAL A 193 -2.42 -18.87 -1.11
CA VAL A 193 -3.51 -17.90 -1.08
C VAL A 193 -4.52 -18.26 0.01
N ASP A 194 -4.83 -19.54 0.19
CA ASP A 194 -5.75 -20.04 1.21
C ASP A 194 -5.29 -19.70 2.63
N GLU A 195 -4.03 -20.00 2.97
CA GLU A 195 -3.47 -19.67 4.30
C GLU A 195 -3.44 -18.16 4.53
N TYR A 196 -3.12 -17.37 3.50
CA TYR A 196 -3.18 -15.92 3.60
C TYR A 196 -4.58 -15.41 3.91
N VAL A 197 -5.62 -15.95 3.26
CA VAL A 197 -7.01 -15.58 3.53
C VAL A 197 -7.40 -15.94 4.97
N GLU A 198 -7.02 -17.12 5.45
CA GLU A 198 -7.28 -17.55 6.84
C GLU A 198 -6.59 -16.61 7.85
N GLN A 199 -5.30 -16.31 7.65
CA GLN A 199 -4.55 -15.38 8.49
C GLN A 199 -5.13 -13.96 8.45
N THR A 200 -5.62 -13.53 7.29
CA THR A 200 -6.24 -12.21 7.11
C THR A 200 -7.52 -12.11 7.94
N ILE A 201 -8.34 -13.15 7.99
CA ILE A 201 -9.58 -13.14 8.78
C ILE A 201 -9.29 -13.14 10.28
N ILE A 202 -8.28 -13.89 10.73
CA ILE A 202 -7.84 -13.88 12.14
C ILE A 202 -7.35 -12.48 12.54
N ALA A 203 -6.52 -11.85 11.70
CA ALA A 203 -5.93 -10.55 11.99
C ALA A 203 -6.91 -9.38 11.81
N ASN A 204 -8.00 -9.56 11.06
CA ASN A 204 -8.97 -8.52 10.75
C ASN A 204 -10.40 -9.03 11.03
N PRO A 205 -10.76 -9.23 12.31
CA PRO A 205 -12.04 -9.84 12.70
C PRO A 205 -13.27 -9.00 12.32
N HIS A 206 -13.07 -7.72 11.98
CA HIS A 206 -14.10 -6.81 11.48
C HIS A 206 -14.45 -6.99 10.00
N VAL A 207 -13.67 -7.81 9.28
CA VAL A 207 -13.86 -8.07 7.85
C VAL A 207 -14.85 -9.19 7.64
N LYS A 208 -15.81 -8.97 6.74
CA LYS A 208 -16.55 -10.05 6.08
C LYS A 208 -15.83 -10.37 4.78
N LEU A 209 -15.52 -11.65 4.54
CA LEU A 209 -14.77 -12.07 3.36
C LEU A 209 -15.41 -13.30 2.71
N THR A 210 -15.59 -13.25 1.39
CA THR A 210 -15.98 -14.42 0.60
C THR A 210 -14.84 -14.78 -0.34
N TYR A 211 -14.34 -16.00 -0.28
CA TYR A 211 -13.25 -16.49 -1.11
C TYR A 211 -13.74 -17.63 -2.01
N LEU A 212 -13.68 -17.39 -3.32
CA LEU A 212 -13.93 -18.40 -4.35
C LEU A 212 -12.58 -18.90 -4.86
N THR A 213 -12.31 -20.19 -4.64
CA THR A 213 -11.05 -20.84 -4.99
C THR A 213 -10.99 -21.18 -6.48
N PRO A 214 -9.79 -21.39 -7.04
CA PRO A 214 -9.63 -21.87 -8.43
C PRO A 214 -10.24 -23.23 -8.70
N GLU A 215 -10.52 -24.01 -7.64
CA GLU A 215 -11.13 -25.33 -7.72
C GLU A 215 -12.67 -25.28 -7.67
N GLY A 216 -13.27 -24.09 -7.53
CA GLY A 216 -14.72 -23.89 -7.51
C GLY A 216 -15.34 -23.96 -6.12
N GLU A 217 -14.55 -24.10 -5.06
CA GLU A 217 -15.04 -24.04 -3.68
C GLU A 217 -15.31 -22.58 -3.28
N SER A 218 -16.40 -22.33 -2.54
CA SER A 218 -16.71 -21.02 -1.98
C SER A 218 -16.64 -21.07 -0.45
N LYS A 219 -15.75 -20.28 0.14
CA LYS A 219 -15.56 -20.14 1.58
C LYS A 219 -16.07 -18.77 2.02
N ALA A 220 -17.02 -18.74 2.95
CA ALA A 220 -17.59 -17.49 3.47
C ALA A 220 -17.21 -17.29 4.93
N TYR A 221 -16.54 -16.19 5.21
CA TYR A 221 -16.08 -15.78 6.53
C TYR A 221 -16.91 -14.59 7.00
N ARG A 222 -17.63 -14.76 8.11
CA ARG A 222 -18.42 -13.70 8.73
C ARG A 222 -17.54 -12.91 9.70
N ARG A 223 -17.77 -11.60 9.76
CA ARG A 223 -17.19 -10.72 10.78
C ARG A 223 -17.55 -11.20 12.18
N THR A 224 -16.59 -11.18 13.08
CA THR A 224 -16.75 -11.52 14.50
C THR A 224 -16.66 -10.29 15.40
N PHE A 225 -16.18 -9.16 14.84
CA PHE A 225 -16.11 -7.88 15.52
C PHE A 225 -16.81 -6.81 14.67
N GLU A 226 -17.68 -5.99 15.26
CA GLU A 226 -18.47 -4.98 14.50
C GLU A 226 -17.92 -3.56 14.62
N GLN A 227 -16.67 -3.42 15.09
CA GLN A 227 -16.02 -2.13 15.26
C GLN A 227 -14.73 -2.08 14.43
N LEU A 228 -14.47 -0.92 13.84
CA LEU A 228 -13.21 -0.69 13.15
C LEU A 228 -12.07 -0.47 14.16
N PRO A 229 -10.84 -0.88 13.81
CA PRO A 229 -9.68 -0.49 14.58
C PRO A 229 -9.51 1.03 14.58
N ALA A 230 -8.89 1.57 15.64
CA ALA A 230 -8.67 3.00 15.75
C ALA A 230 -7.74 3.49 14.63
N SER A 231 -8.20 4.46 13.84
CA SER A 231 -7.42 4.94 12.70
C SER A 231 -6.09 5.57 13.17
N PRO A 232 -4.95 5.15 12.60
CA PRO A 232 -3.66 5.69 12.96
C PRO A 232 -3.58 7.16 12.52
N ARG A 233 -3.04 8.01 13.40
CA ARG A 233 -2.86 9.43 13.11
C ARG A 233 -1.53 9.65 12.40
N GLU A 234 -1.55 10.59 11.45
CA GLU A 234 -0.32 11.07 10.83
C GLU A 234 0.52 11.81 11.87
N ILE A 235 1.82 11.49 11.90
CA ILE A 235 2.78 12.13 12.78
C ILE A 235 3.91 12.76 11.99
N LYS A 236 4.59 13.71 12.62
CA LYS A 236 5.84 14.28 12.10
C LYS A 236 6.99 13.31 12.36
N PRO A 237 8.05 13.32 11.54
CA PRO A 237 9.22 12.50 11.78
C PRO A 237 9.79 12.77 13.17
N HIS A 238 10.25 11.71 13.83
CA HIS A 238 10.96 11.85 15.09
C HIS A 238 12.45 12.14 14.82
N PRO A 239 13.10 13.06 15.53
CA PRO A 239 14.48 13.45 15.23
C PRO A 239 15.50 12.30 15.26
N TYR A 240 15.31 11.30 16.13
CA TYR A 240 16.18 10.11 16.15
C TYR A 240 16.03 9.18 14.94
N GLY A 241 14.91 9.26 14.22
CA GLY A 241 14.59 8.35 13.12
C GLY A 241 14.99 8.87 11.75
N ILE A 242 15.60 10.05 11.66
CA ILE A 242 16.00 10.65 10.38
C ILE A 242 17.50 10.45 10.12
N GLU A 243 17.86 10.36 8.85
CA GLU A 243 19.25 10.38 8.39
C GLU A 243 19.67 11.79 7.99
N LEU A 244 20.98 12.03 7.89
CA LEU A 244 21.53 13.33 7.48
C LEU A 244 20.96 13.80 6.12
N GLY A 245 20.84 12.90 5.14
CA GLY A 245 20.28 13.23 3.83
C GLY A 245 18.82 13.70 3.91
N MET A 246 18.02 13.10 4.81
CA MET A 246 16.65 13.52 5.06
C MET A 246 16.62 14.88 5.77
N LEU A 247 17.49 15.12 6.75
CA LEU A 247 17.62 16.42 7.41
C LEU A 247 17.91 17.53 6.39
N LEU A 248 18.87 17.30 5.50
CA LEU A 248 19.25 18.27 4.46
C LEU A 248 18.07 18.60 3.54
N ARG A 249 17.31 17.59 3.11
CA ARG A 249 16.10 17.80 2.32
C ARG A 249 15.06 18.61 3.09
N MET A 250 14.81 18.26 4.35
CA MET A 250 13.86 18.97 5.21
C MET A 250 14.26 20.45 5.42
N LEU A 251 15.55 20.73 5.59
CA LEU A 251 16.07 22.10 5.71
C LEU A 251 15.84 22.93 4.43
N GLN A 252 15.84 22.29 3.25
CA GLN A 252 15.54 22.95 1.97
C GLN A 252 14.04 23.17 1.77
N ASP A 253 13.23 22.15 2.08
CA ASP A 253 11.79 22.12 1.79
C ASP A 253 10.95 22.89 2.83
N THR A 254 11.48 23.13 4.03
CA THR A 254 10.73 23.82 5.10
C THR A 254 10.29 25.22 4.70
N THR A 255 9.11 25.61 5.21
CA THR A 255 8.56 26.96 5.05
C THR A 255 8.99 27.90 6.17
N HIS A 256 9.65 27.39 7.21
CA HIS A 256 10.06 28.19 8.36
C HIS A 256 11.34 28.99 8.10
N HIS A 257 11.36 30.22 8.60
CA HIS A 257 12.45 31.17 8.36
C HIS A 257 13.58 31.10 9.41
N THR A 258 13.38 30.32 10.48
CA THR A 258 14.32 30.19 11.59
C THR A 258 14.57 28.73 11.92
N LEU A 259 15.80 28.37 12.26
CA LEU A 259 16.20 27.00 12.60
C LEU A 259 15.43 26.43 13.79
N SER A 260 15.19 27.23 14.83
CA SER A 260 14.40 26.80 15.99
C SER A 260 12.92 26.56 15.63
N GLY A 261 12.34 27.43 14.80
CA GLY A 261 11.01 27.24 14.23
C GLY A 261 10.90 25.95 13.40
N PHE A 262 11.87 25.70 12.52
CA PHE A 262 11.98 24.44 11.77
C PHE A 262 12.01 23.22 12.69
N LEU A 263 12.91 23.20 13.67
CA LEU A 263 13.09 22.05 14.55
C LEU A 263 11.83 21.75 15.38
N SER A 264 11.16 22.78 15.88
CA SER A 264 9.96 22.61 16.72
C SER A 264 8.69 22.31 15.92
N ALA A 265 8.61 22.76 14.67
CA ALA A 265 7.42 22.60 13.86
C ALA A 265 7.48 21.42 12.88
N ASP A 266 8.64 21.01 12.39
CA ASP A 266 8.72 19.94 11.37
C ASP A 266 9.02 18.57 11.99
N PHE A 267 9.43 18.53 13.26
CA PHE A 267 9.65 17.29 14.01
C PHE A 267 8.60 17.05 15.10
N SER A 268 8.36 15.77 15.41
CA SER A 268 7.59 15.40 16.59
C SER A 268 8.44 15.52 17.85
N ARG A 269 7.79 15.87 18.97
CA ARG A 269 8.39 15.89 20.32
C ARG A 269 9.53 16.91 20.55
N VAL A 270 9.71 17.88 19.64
CA VAL A 270 10.65 18.99 19.82
C VAL A 270 9.89 20.24 20.23
N SER A 271 10.08 20.70 21.47
CA SER A 271 9.56 22.00 21.92
C SER A 271 10.52 23.14 21.53
N PRO A 272 10.07 24.41 21.51
CA PRO A 272 10.95 25.55 21.26
C PRO A 272 12.21 25.58 22.15
N ASN A 273 12.07 25.20 23.43
CA ASN A 273 13.20 25.14 24.36
C ASN A 273 14.21 24.05 23.98
N VAL A 274 13.73 22.88 23.53
CA VAL A 274 14.60 21.80 23.05
C VAL A 274 15.26 22.19 21.73
N ALA A 275 14.52 22.81 20.81
CA ALA A 275 15.05 23.32 19.55
C ALA A 275 16.19 24.32 19.76
N ASP A 276 16.01 25.29 20.67
CA ASP A 276 17.04 26.25 21.04
C ASP A 276 18.26 25.56 21.67
N GLY A 277 18.04 24.54 22.50
CA GLY A 277 19.11 23.70 23.07
C GLY A 277 19.92 22.97 22.00
N ILE A 278 19.25 22.37 21.01
CA ILE A 278 19.88 21.71 19.86
C ILE A 278 20.72 22.72 19.07
N CYS A 279 20.18 23.90 18.77
CA CYS A 279 20.89 24.94 18.03
C CYS A 279 22.18 25.36 18.76
N LYS A 280 22.09 25.60 20.07
CA LYS A 280 23.26 25.96 20.90
C LYS A 280 24.33 24.87 20.91
N SER A 281 23.93 23.61 21.10
CA SER A 281 24.85 22.45 21.07
C SER A 281 25.51 22.27 19.70
N ALA A 282 24.81 22.64 18.62
CA ALA A 282 25.35 22.61 17.27
C ALA A 282 26.25 23.83 16.92
N GLY A 283 26.34 24.83 17.81
CA GLY A 283 27.04 26.09 17.52
C GLY A 283 26.32 26.96 16.48
N LEU A 284 25.00 26.79 16.32
CA LEU A 284 24.19 27.51 15.33
C LEU A 284 23.25 28.51 16.00
N SER A 285 23.01 29.64 15.32
CA SER A 285 22.01 30.60 15.77
C SER A 285 20.60 30.00 15.62
N PRO A 286 19.74 30.06 16.65
CA PRO A 286 18.33 29.67 16.55
C PRO A 286 17.57 30.43 15.45
N ARG A 287 18.04 31.63 15.11
CA ARG A 287 17.49 32.50 14.06
C ARG A 287 18.15 32.31 12.69
N ALA A 288 19.12 31.41 12.57
CA ALA A 288 19.70 31.07 11.28
C ALA A 288 18.60 30.55 10.34
N ARG A 289 18.71 30.87 9.05
CA ARG A 289 17.75 30.37 8.07
C ARG A 289 18.05 28.89 7.81
N PRO A 290 17.05 27.99 7.86
CA PRO A 290 17.26 26.55 7.62
C PRO A 290 18.00 26.25 6.32
N ARG A 291 17.67 26.97 5.24
CA ARG A 291 18.27 26.79 3.90
C ARG A 291 19.76 27.12 3.83
N ASP A 292 20.27 27.91 4.76
CA ASP A 292 21.68 28.31 4.81
C ASP A 292 22.52 27.30 5.62
N VAL A 293 21.90 26.29 6.24
CA VAL A 293 22.58 25.25 7.03
C VAL A 293 22.97 24.09 6.11
N HIS A 294 24.22 24.08 5.66
CA HIS A 294 24.77 23.05 4.76
C HIS A 294 26.18 22.59 5.15
N GLY A 295 26.62 21.47 4.59
CA GLY A 295 27.94 20.90 4.84
C GLY A 295 28.19 20.62 6.32
N GLN A 296 29.32 21.11 6.85
CA GLN A 296 29.72 20.88 8.24
C GLN A 296 28.70 21.42 9.26
N ALA A 297 28.00 22.53 8.96
CA ALA A 297 26.96 23.06 9.83
C ALA A 297 25.78 22.09 9.99
N ALA A 298 25.38 21.44 8.89
CA ALA A 298 24.31 20.45 8.91
C ALA A 298 24.73 19.16 9.63
N GLU A 299 25.98 18.72 9.46
CA GLU A 299 26.53 17.58 10.20
C GLU A 299 26.58 17.85 11.71
N SER A 300 27.01 19.04 12.12
CA SER A 300 27.02 19.47 13.53
C SER A 300 25.61 19.51 14.10
N LEU A 301 24.65 20.05 13.35
CA LEU A 301 23.23 20.03 13.73
C LEU A 301 22.71 18.61 13.90
N TYR A 302 23.00 17.72 12.95
CA TYR A 302 22.60 16.32 13.01
C TYR A 302 23.17 15.61 14.24
N LYS A 303 24.47 15.78 14.52
CA LYS A 303 25.10 15.23 15.73
C LYS A 303 24.47 15.78 17.01
N ALA A 304 24.17 17.08 17.05
CA ALA A 304 23.51 17.71 18.18
C ALA A 304 22.10 17.16 18.41
N ILE A 305 21.34 16.91 17.34
CA ILE A 305 20.01 16.26 17.41
C ILE A 305 20.14 14.87 18.04
N GLN A 306 21.08 14.04 17.56
CA GLN A 306 21.27 12.67 18.05
C GLN A 306 21.75 12.62 19.52
N ALA A 307 22.54 13.61 19.95
CA ALA A 307 23.03 13.70 21.33
C ALA A 307 22.00 14.29 22.31
N THR A 308 21.00 15.03 21.83
CA THR A 308 20.00 15.68 22.68
C THR A 308 18.98 14.67 23.16
N LYS A 309 18.65 14.67 24.46
CA LYS A 309 17.58 13.84 25.02
C LYS A 309 16.20 14.40 24.64
N ILE A 310 15.47 13.66 23.80
CA ILE A 310 14.14 14.02 23.28
C ILE A 310 13.13 12.98 23.78
N MET A 311 11.90 13.41 24.02
CA MET A 311 10.81 12.53 24.47
C MET A 311 10.50 11.46 23.42
N ALA A 312 10.13 10.25 23.86
CA ALA A 312 9.78 9.15 22.96
C ALA A 312 8.68 9.52 21.93
N PRO A 313 8.72 8.92 20.73
CA PRO A 313 7.70 9.11 19.70
C PRO A 313 6.29 8.85 20.23
N PRO A 314 5.27 9.57 19.73
CA PRO A 314 3.89 9.28 20.09
C PRO A 314 3.46 7.91 19.51
N THR A 315 2.66 7.15 20.27
CA THR A 315 2.16 5.82 19.88
C THR A 315 0.85 5.85 19.10
N ASN A 316 0.23 7.02 18.96
CA ASN A 316 -1.04 7.21 18.24
C ASN A 316 -0.90 7.13 16.71
N CYS A 317 0.31 6.93 16.20
CA CYS A 317 0.57 6.59 14.80
C CYS A 317 0.42 5.09 14.49
N LEU A 318 0.20 4.28 15.53
CA LEU A 318 -0.03 2.85 15.44
C LEU A 318 -1.51 2.52 15.69
N SER A 319 -1.95 1.42 15.08
CA SER A 319 -3.28 0.84 15.17
C SER A 319 -3.14 -0.64 15.55
N PRO A 320 -3.06 -0.98 16.84
CA PRO A 320 -3.05 -2.38 17.27
C PRO A 320 -4.43 -3.01 17.01
N ILE A 321 -4.46 -4.32 16.74
CA ILE A 321 -5.71 -5.07 16.55
C ILE A 321 -6.54 -5.06 17.86
N GLY A 322 -5.86 -5.16 19.01
CA GLY A 322 -6.46 -5.22 20.33
C GLY A 322 -6.77 -6.65 20.76
N GLU A 323 -6.57 -6.93 22.05
CA GLU A 323 -6.73 -8.26 22.62
C GLU A 323 -8.13 -8.88 22.38
N PRO A 324 -9.25 -8.17 22.62
CA PRO A 324 -10.58 -8.76 22.40
C PRO A 324 -10.83 -9.14 20.93
N ALA A 325 -10.33 -8.33 20.01
CA ALA A 325 -10.50 -8.54 18.58
C ALA A 325 -9.67 -9.74 18.10
N ILE A 326 -8.41 -9.86 18.52
CA ILE A 326 -7.54 -11.00 18.19
C ILE A 326 -8.16 -12.31 18.70
N LEU A 327 -8.60 -12.35 19.96
CA LEU A 327 -9.22 -13.55 20.54
C LEU A 327 -10.48 -13.96 19.77
N SER A 328 -11.30 -12.99 19.41
CA SER A 328 -12.51 -13.23 18.60
C SER A 328 -12.21 -13.83 17.22
N GLY A 329 -11.15 -13.36 16.54
CA GLY A 329 -10.71 -13.91 15.27
C GLY A 329 -10.12 -15.33 15.41
N LEU A 330 -9.34 -15.57 16.46
CA LEU A 330 -8.72 -16.88 16.74
C LEU A 330 -9.77 -17.94 17.04
N TYR A 331 -10.70 -17.71 17.96
CA TYR A 331 -11.69 -18.73 18.36
C TYR A 331 -12.64 -19.14 17.21
N GLN A 332 -12.81 -18.29 16.19
CA GLN A 332 -13.60 -18.64 15.01
C GLN A 332 -12.88 -19.64 14.10
N GLN A 333 -11.56 -19.47 13.91
CA GLN A 333 -10.78 -20.26 12.94
C GLN A 333 -10.09 -21.47 13.59
N ILE A 334 -9.69 -21.34 14.85
CA ILE A 334 -8.93 -22.34 15.59
C ILE A 334 -9.77 -22.73 16.81
N LYS A 335 -10.08 -24.03 16.91
CA LYS A 335 -10.66 -24.60 18.14
C LYS A 335 -9.55 -24.69 19.18
N GLY A 336 -9.30 -23.60 19.89
CA GLY A 336 -8.37 -23.57 21.02
C GLY A 336 -9.00 -24.25 22.24
N GLU A 337 -8.22 -25.08 22.94
CA GLU A 337 -8.59 -25.63 24.25
C GLU A 337 -8.23 -24.67 25.40
N PHE A 338 -7.41 -23.64 25.12
CA PHE A 338 -6.94 -22.60 26.04
C PHE A 338 -6.78 -21.26 25.31
#